data_AF-A0A350M2B9-F1
#
_entry.id   AF-A0A350M2B9-F1
#
_cell.length_a   1.000
_cell.length_b   1.000
_cell.length_c   1.000
_cell.angle_alpha   90.00
_cell.angle_beta   90.00
_cell.angle_gamma   90.00
#
_symmetry.space_group_name_H-M   'P 1'
#
loop_
_entity.id
_entity.type
_entity.pdbx_description
1 polymer ?
#
loop_
_entity_poly.entity_id
_entity_poly.type
_entity_poly.pdbx_seq_one_letter_code
_entity_poly.pdbx_strand_id
1 'polypeptide(L)'
;CIDLNIHNLHPELVRFVGRMKYRSSYGQNLLQHSREVANLSSIMAAELGLDPKQAKRAGLLHDIGKVVEEETELPHALAGMKLAERFKENAEICNAIGAHHDEIEMTSLISPIIQVCDALSGARPGARRQIAESYINRIKELEALGMSYKGVSNAYAIQAGRELRVIVESDKVSDEEVSTMSFNLAQKIQKEMTYPGQVKVTVIREKRAVNVAK
;
A
#
# COMPACT_ATOMS: atom_id res chain seq x y z
N CYS A 1 19.02 -2.01 15.73
CA CYS A 1 18.78 -2.82 16.95
C CYS A 1 19.00 -2.01 18.23
N ILE A 2 20.10 -1.23 18.33
CA ILE A 2 20.40 -0.38 19.50
C ILE A 2 19.24 0.59 19.81
N ASP A 3 18.75 1.32 18.81
CA ASP A 3 17.62 2.26 18.99
C ASP A 3 16.29 1.61 19.41
N LEU A 4 16.17 0.28 19.31
CA LEU A 4 14.99 -0.46 19.74
C LEU A 4 15.16 -1.09 21.14
N ASN A 5 16.31 -0.94 21.78
CA ASN A 5 16.69 -1.65 23.02
C ASN A 5 16.60 -3.18 22.88
N ILE A 6 16.88 -3.70 21.67
CA ILE A 6 17.02 -5.15 21.44
C ILE A 6 18.50 -5.50 21.51
N HIS A 7 18.87 -6.18 22.58
CA HIS A 7 20.23 -6.67 22.84
C HIS A 7 20.30 -8.18 22.61
N ASN A 8 21.53 -8.72 22.49
CA ASN A 8 21.78 -10.16 22.41
C ASN A 8 21.03 -10.88 21.29
N LEU A 9 20.92 -10.24 20.12
CA LEU A 9 20.46 -10.88 18.90
C LEU A 9 21.67 -11.55 18.23
N HIS A 10 21.49 -12.74 17.65
CA HIS A 10 22.58 -13.41 16.94
C HIS A 10 23.14 -12.49 15.82
N PRO A 11 24.48 -12.39 15.63
CA PRO A 11 25.07 -11.50 14.64
C PRO A 11 24.52 -11.69 13.21
N GLU A 12 24.25 -12.94 12.81
CA GLU A 12 23.63 -13.20 11.50
C GLU A 12 22.19 -12.67 11.42
N LEU A 13 21.38 -12.78 12.48
CA LEU A 13 20.04 -12.17 12.48
C LEU A 13 20.13 -10.64 12.37
N VAL A 14 21.14 -10.01 12.98
CA VAL A 14 21.40 -8.58 12.79
C VAL A 14 21.74 -8.28 11.32
N ARG A 15 22.50 -9.16 10.66
CA ARG A 15 22.82 -9.05 9.23
C ARG A 15 21.57 -9.13 8.35
N PHE A 16 20.66 -10.07 8.61
CA PHE A 16 19.37 -10.17 7.92
C PHE A 16 18.48 -8.95 8.16
N VAL A 17 18.37 -8.48 9.41
CA VAL A 17 17.67 -7.22 9.73
C VAL A 17 18.28 -6.05 8.96
N GLY A 18 19.61 -6.00 8.82
CA GLY A 18 20.31 -5.02 7.99
C GLY A 18 19.91 -5.07 6.51
N ARG A 19 19.71 -6.27 5.94
CA ARG A 19 19.25 -6.47 4.55
C ARG A 19 17.84 -5.93 4.32
N MET A 20 16.96 -5.95 5.32
CA MET A 20 15.61 -5.37 5.22
C MET A 20 15.62 -3.88 4.85
N LYS A 21 16.70 -3.15 5.17
CA LYS A 21 16.87 -1.74 4.78
C LYS A 21 16.80 -1.56 3.27
N TYR A 22 17.23 -2.55 2.49
CA TYR A 22 17.31 -2.48 1.04
C TYR A 22 16.13 -3.20 0.35
N ARG A 23 15.14 -3.68 1.12
CA ARG A 23 13.94 -4.31 0.58
C ARG A 23 12.72 -3.43 0.86
N SER A 24 11.80 -3.40 -0.10
CA SER A 24 10.51 -2.74 0.05
C SER A 24 9.38 -3.74 -0.22
N SER A 25 8.27 -3.61 0.49
CA SER A 25 7.05 -4.39 0.25
C SER A 25 5.88 -3.42 0.20
N TYR A 26 5.03 -3.54 -0.82
CA TYR A 26 3.91 -2.63 -1.05
C TYR A 26 4.29 -1.14 -1.06
N GLY A 27 5.55 -0.83 -1.41
CA GLY A 27 6.10 0.53 -1.44
C GLY A 27 6.58 1.10 -0.10
N GLN A 28 6.46 0.33 0.99
CA GLN A 28 7.04 0.65 2.29
C GLN A 28 8.40 -0.03 2.44
N ASN A 29 9.36 0.66 3.07
CA ASN A 29 10.63 0.05 3.42
C ASN A 29 10.42 -1.06 4.48
N LEU A 30 10.98 -2.24 4.26
CA LEU A 30 10.74 -3.42 5.10
C LEU A 30 11.30 -3.27 6.51
N LEU A 31 12.50 -2.67 6.65
CA LEU A 31 13.08 -2.42 7.96
C LEU A 31 12.25 -1.39 8.72
N GLN A 32 11.81 -0.32 8.06
CA GLN A 32 10.96 0.70 8.68
C GLN A 32 9.64 0.08 9.18
N HIS A 33 8.97 -0.72 8.34
CA HIS A 33 7.79 -1.49 8.72
C HIS A 33 8.06 -2.37 9.95
N SER A 34 9.11 -3.18 9.92
CA SER A 34 9.44 -4.09 11.02
C SER A 34 9.77 -3.35 12.32
N ARG A 35 10.37 -2.16 12.27
CA ARG A 35 10.60 -1.30 13.45
C ARG A 35 9.28 -0.78 14.03
N GLU A 36 8.33 -0.43 13.17
CA GLU A 36 7.00 0.03 13.59
C GLU A 36 6.22 -1.10 14.24
N VAL A 37 6.19 -2.29 13.63
CA VAL A 37 5.61 -3.51 14.22
C VAL A 37 6.25 -3.79 15.58
N ALA A 38 7.59 -3.81 15.67
CA ALA A 38 8.30 -4.03 16.93
C ALA A 38 7.85 -3.08 18.05
N ASN A 39 7.72 -1.78 17.77
CA ASN A 39 7.30 -0.80 18.76
C ASN A 39 5.84 -1.01 19.18
N LEU A 40 4.94 -1.26 18.23
CA LEU A 40 3.53 -1.55 18.52
C LEU A 40 3.38 -2.83 19.35
N SER A 41 4.09 -3.89 18.99
CA SER A 41 4.06 -5.16 19.71
C SER A 41 4.58 -5.03 21.14
N SER A 42 5.61 -4.21 21.35
CA SER A 42 6.13 -3.92 22.69
C SER A 42 5.08 -3.23 23.57
N ILE A 43 4.38 -2.22 23.03
CA ILE A 43 3.32 -1.49 23.75
C ILE A 43 2.15 -2.44 24.05
N MET A 44 1.68 -3.17 23.04
CA MET A 44 0.54 -4.08 23.19
C MET A 44 0.81 -5.19 24.19
N ALA A 45 2.02 -5.77 24.18
CA ALA A 45 2.42 -6.78 25.16
C ALA A 45 2.45 -6.20 26.58
N ALA A 46 2.97 -4.98 26.77
CA ALA A 46 3.00 -4.33 28.08
C ALA A 46 1.60 -4.10 28.66
N GLU A 47 0.66 -3.62 27.84
CA GLU A 47 -0.75 -3.42 28.24
C GLU A 47 -1.46 -4.73 28.60
N LEU A 48 -1.04 -5.84 28.00
CA LEU A 48 -1.59 -7.18 28.26
C LEU A 48 -0.85 -7.93 29.38
N GLY A 49 0.14 -7.31 30.04
CA GLY A 49 0.94 -7.95 31.10
C GLY A 49 1.90 -9.04 30.61
N LEU A 50 2.24 -9.03 29.32
CA LEU A 50 3.21 -9.94 28.69
C LEU A 50 4.59 -9.30 28.59
N ASP A 51 5.62 -10.09 28.25
CA ASP A 51 7.00 -9.59 28.14
C ASP A 51 7.17 -8.64 26.92
N PRO A 52 7.34 -7.32 27.15
CA PRO A 52 7.45 -6.35 26.05
C PRO A 52 8.71 -6.53 25.22
N LYS A 53 9.78 -7.13 25.78
CA LYS A 53 11.05 -7.33 25.09
C LYS A 53 10.95 -8.47 24.09
N GLN A 54 10.28 -9.56 24.46
CA GLN A 54 10.06 -10.69 23.55
C GLN A 54 9.14 -10.30 22.40
N ALA A 55 8.02 -9.62 22.67
CA ALA A 55 7.13 -9.13 21.63
C ALA A 55 7.82 -8.13 20.67
N LYS A 56 8.63 -7.22 21.21
CA LYS A 56 9.43 -6.29 20.40
C LYS A 56 10.43 -7.00 19.50
N ARG A 57 11.11 -8.03 20.03
CA ARG A 57 12.05 -8.85 19.27
C ARG A 57 11.33 -9.63 18.15
N ALA A 58 10.20 -10.26 18.45
CA ALA A 58 9.39 -10.96 17.46
C ALA A 58 8.86 -10.01 16.37
N GLY A 59 8.38 -8.82 16.74
CA GLY A 59 7.93 -7.82 15.77
C GLY A 59 9.03 -7.31 14.83
N LEU A 60 10.28 -7.19 15.31
CA LEU A 60 11.41 -6.86 14.43
C LEU A 60 11.73 -8.01 13.46
N LEU A 61 11.53 -9.25 13.88
CA LEU A 61 11.95 -10.44 13.16
C LEU A 61 10.86 -11.06 12.25
N HIS A 62 9.58 -10.69 12.42
CA HIS A 62 8.45 -11.38 11.75
C HIS A 62 8.63 -11.53 10.24
N ASP A 63 9.26 -10.54 9.60
CA ASP A 63 9.42 -10.47 8.15
C ASP A 63 10.84 -10.84 7.65
N ILE A 64 11.73 -11.40 8.50
CA ILE A 64 13.11 -11.75 8.10
C ILE A 64 13.18 -12.76 6.95
N GLY A 65 12.14 -13.60 6.78
CA GLY A 65 12.07 -14.54 5.67
C GLY A 65 12.04 -13.86 4.30
N LYS A 66 11.60 -12.60 4.22
CA LYS A 66 11.60 -11.83 2.96
C LYS A 66 13.02 -11.46 2.50
N VAL A 67 14.07 -11.62 3.29
CA VAL A 67 15.45 -11.20 2.92
C VAL A 67 16.45 -12.36 2.88
N VAL A 68 15.93 -13.60 2.86
CA VAL A 68 16.72 -14.80 2.64
C VAL A 68 17.13 -14.88 1.16
N GLU A 69 18.40 -15.21 0.90
CA GLU A 69 18.97 -15.29 -0.47
C GLU A 69 18.70 -16.63 -1.16
N GLU A 70 18.54 -17.70 -0.38
CA GLU A 70 18.20 -19.02 -0.89
C GLU A 70 16.76 -18.98 -1.44
N GLU A 71 16.58 -19.39 -2.70
CA GLU A 71 15.26 -19.66 -3.23
C GLU A 71 14.60 -20.72 -2.35
N THR A 72 13.53 -20.32 -1.69
CA THR A 72 12.76 -21.18 -0.78
C THR A 72 11.36 -21.31 -1.33
N GLU A 73 10.87 -22.54 -1.42
CA GLU A 73 9.47 -22.84 -1.74
C GLU A 73 8.53 -22.52 -0.56
N LEU A 74 9.09 -22.14 0.60
CA LEU A 74 8.31 -21.83 1.79
C LEU A 74 7.77 -20.40 1.74
N PRO A 75 6.55 -20.18 2.27
CA PRO A 75 6.08 -18.85 2.63
C PRO A 75 7.09 -18.09 3.51
N HIS A 76 7.13 -16.76 3.41
CA HIS A 76 8.16 -15.97 4.11
C HIS A 76 8.06 -16.10 5.64
N ALA A 77 6.87 -16.30 6.20
CA ALA A 77 6.69 -16.53 7.63
C ALA A 77 7.43 -17.80 8.09
N LEU A 78 7.22 -18.92 7.37
CA LEU A 78 7.87 -20.20 7.66
C LEU A 78 9.38 -20.15 7.38
N ALA A 79 9.81 -19.48 6.31
CA ALA A 79 11.22 -19.28 6.01
C ALA A 79 11.90 -18.46 7.13
N GLY A 80 11.24 -17.40 7.61
CA GLY A 80 11.71 -16.58 8.72
C GLY A 80 11.79 -17.35 10.03
N MET A 81 10.77 -18.16 10.35
CA MET A 81 10.76 -19.02 11.52
C MET A 81 11.95 -19.99 11.50
N LYS A 82 12.15 -20.73 10.41
CA LYS A 82 13.28 -21.67 10.26
C LYS A 82 14.63 -20.97 10.37
N LEU A 83 14.74 -19.74 9.88
CA LEU A 83 15.94 -18.94 10.02
C LEU A 83 16.22 -18.57 11.49
N ALA A 84 15.19 -18.14 12.22
CA ALA A 84 15.30 -17.81 13.64
C ALA A 84 15.66 -19.06 14.48
N GLU A 85 15.05 -20.21 14.19
CA GLU A 85 15.34 -21.50 14.84
C GLU A 85 16.80 -21.92 14.61
N ARG A 86 17.32 -21.78 13.38
CA ARG A 86 18.71 -22.07 13.04
C ARG A 86 19.70 -21.30 13.92
N PHE A 87 19.33 -20.09 14.33
CA PHE A 87 20.13 -19.23 15.22
C PHE A 87 19.70 -19.31 16.70
N LYS A 88 18.94 -20.33 17.08
CA LYS A 88 18.53 -20.64 18.46
C LYS A 88 17.74 -19.52 19.15
N GLU A 89 16.91 -18.81 18.39
CA GLU A 89 15.95 -17.89 19.01
C GLU A 89 14.90 -18.62 19.85
N ASN A 90 14.25 -17.88 20.75
CA ASN A 90 13.22 -18.42 21.64
C ASN A 90 12.05 -19.02 20.82
N ALA A 91 11.54 -20.18 21.25
CA ALA A 91 10.45 -20.89 20.57
C ALA A 91 9.17 -20.05 20.40
N GLU A 92 8.83 -19.20 21.37
CA GLU A 92 7.68 -18.29 21.27
C GLU A 92 7.89 -17.22 20.19
N ILE A 93 9.13 -16.74 20.04
CA ILE A 93 9.51 -15.79 18.98
C ILE A 93 9.46 -16.48 17.63
N CYS A 94 10.00 -17.70 17.53
CA CYS A 94 9.93 -18.50 16.31
C CYS A 94 8.46 -18.77 15.90
N ASN A 95 7.59 -19.13 16.84
CA ASN A 95 6.17 -19.32 16.57
C ASN A 95 5.51 -18.01 16.11
N ALA A 96 5.79 -16.89 16.76
CA ALA A 96 5.24 -15.60 16.37
C ALA A 96 5.68 -15.18 14.95
N ILE A 97 6.91 -15.51 14.55
CA ILE A 97 7.39 -15.32 13.16
C ILE A 97 6.67 -16.29 12.21
N GLY A 98 6.50 -17.56 12.59
CA GLY A 98 5.90 -18.56 11.69
C GLY A 98 4.39 -18.44 11.51
N ALA A 99 3.69 -17.92 12.52
CA ALA A 99 2.23 -17.92 12.58
C ALA A 99 1.56 -16.59 12.20
N HIS A 100 2.32 -15.52 11.93
CA HIS A 100 1.74 -14.18 11.76
C HIS A 100 0.84 -14.02 10.51
N HIS A 101 0.90 -14.94 9.55
CA HIS A 101 -0.04 -15.04 8.42
C HIS A 101 -0.83 -16.36 8.44
N ASP A 102 -1.00 -16.96 9.63
CA ASP A 102 -1.79 -18.18 9.87
C ASP A 102 -1.29 -19.45 9.15
N GLU A 103 0.01 -19.52 8.80
CA GLU A 103 0.59 -20.74 8.19
C GLU A 103 0.76 -21.90 9.16
N ILE A 104 0.85 -21.61 10.46
CA ILE A 104 0.89 -22.58 11.55
C ILE A 104 0.04 -22.10 12.72
N GLU A 105 -0.27 -23.02 13.63
CA GLU A 105 -0.98 -22.70 14.86
C GLU A 105 -0.20 -21.69 15.73
N MET A 106 -0.92 -20.70 16.25
CA MET A 106 -0.40 -19.76 17.25
C MET A 106 -0.35 -20.43 18.63
N THR A 107 0.85 -20.82 19.06
CA THR A 107 1.07 -21.51 20.34
C THR A 107 1.59 -20.59 21.45
N SER A 108 1.88 -19.31 21.13
CA SER A 108 2.23 -18.26 22.08
C SER A 108 1.26 -17.09 21.99
N LEU A 109 1.03 -16.41 23.12
CA LEU A 109 0.27 -15.15 23.17
C LEU A 109 0.96 -14.00 22.42
N ILE A 110 2.25 -14.12 22.11
CA ILE A 110 2.99 -13.14 21.30
C ILE A 110 2.53 -13.19 19.83
N SER A 111 2.17 -14.37 19.32
CA SER A 111 1.79 -14.57 17.92
C SER A 111 0.60 -13.71 17.46
N PRO A 112 -0.54 -13.69 18.18
CA PRO A 112 -1.65 -12.79 17.81
C PRO A 112 -1.28 -11.31 17.95
N ILE A 113 -0.39 -10.94 18.88
CA ILE A 113 0.12 -9.56 18.99
C ILE A 113 0.88 -9.17 17.72
N ILE A 114 1.76 -10.04 17.21
CA ILE A 114 2.52 -9.77 15.99
C ILE A 114 1.59 -9.61 14.80
N GLN A 115 0.62 -10.52 14.63
CA GLN A 115 -0.35 -10.44 13.53
C GLN A 115 -1.14 -9.12 13.56
N VAL A 116 -1.66 -8.73 14.73
CA VAL A 116 -2.40 -7.47 14.87
C VAL A 116 -1.50 -6.26 14.58
N CYS A 117 -0.27 -6.26 15.10
CA CYS A 117 0.66 -5.14 14.92
C CYS A 117 1.15 -5.01 13.46
N ASP A 118 1.33 -6.12 12.74
CA ASP A 118 1.64 -6.15 11.32
C ASP A 118 0.52 -5.51 10.49
N ALA A 119 -0.73 -5.93 10.75
CA ALA A 119 -1.91 -5.36 10.11
C ALA A 119 -2.06 -3.85 10.40
N LEU A 120 -1.88 -3.43 11.65
CA LEU A 120 -1.93 -2.02 12.05
C LEU A 120 -0.84 -1.19 11.37
N SER A 121 0.37 -1.73 11.26
CA SER A 121 1.49 -1.05 10.60
C SER A 121 1.19 -0.80 9.12
N GLY A 122 0.64 -1.80 8.43
CA GLY A 122 0.29 -1.72 7.01
C GLY A 122 -0.98 -0.91 6.69
N ALA A 123 -1.93 -0.78 7.63
CA ALA A 123 -3.20 -0.07 7.43
C ALA A 123 -3.08 1.46 7.59
N ARG A 124 -1.95 1.98 8.07
CA ARG A 124 -1.76 3.43 8.26
C ARG A 124 -1.87 4.19 6.94
N PRO A 125 -2.64 5.31 6.89
CA PRO A 125 -2.70 6.17 5.71
C PRO A 125 -1.29 6.59 5.26
N GLY A 126 -0.97 6.35 3.99
CA GLY A 126 0.34 6.66 3.41
C GLY A 126 1.44 5.60 3.57
N ALA A 127 1.20 4.50 4.29
CA ALA A 127 2.20 3.44 4.48
C ALA A 127 2.48 2.65 3.18
N ARG A 128 1.45 2.31 2.40
CA ARG A 128 1.57 1.52 1.16
C ARG A 128 1.45 2.41 -0.09
N ARG A 129 2.47 2.42 -0.95
CA ARG A 129 2.48 3.21 -2.20
C ARG A 129 1.59 2.64 -3.30
N GLN A 130 1.16 1.37 -3.22
CA GLN A 130 0.20 0.80 -4.18
C GLN A 130 -1.09 1.62 -4.28
N ILE A 131 -1.48 2.32 -3.21
CA ILE A 131 -2.63 3.23 -3.21
C ILE A 131 -2.37 4.42 -4.14
N ALA A 132 -1.15 4.96 -4.18
CA ALA A 132 -0.82 6.11 -5.03
C ALA A 132 -0.77 5.73 -6.52
N GLU A 133 -0.19 4.58 -6.86
CA GLU A 133 -0.09 4.15 -8.26
C GLU A 133 -1.44 3.76 -8.84
N SER A 134 -2.25 2.97 -8.10
CA SER A 134 -3.62 2.65 -8.51
C SER A 134 -4.48 3.92 -8.63
N TYR A 135 -4.27 4.90 -7.75
CA TYR A 135 -4.91 6.20 -7.84
C TYR A 135 -4.52 6.98 -9.10
N ILE A 136 -3.23 7.02 -9.44
CA ILE A 136 -2.74 7.65 -10.68
C ILE A 136 -3.31 6.95 -11.91
N ASN A 137 -3.30 5.61 -11.94
CA ASN A 137 -3.86 4.85 -13.07
C ASN A 137 -5.34 5.12 -13.24
N ARG A 138 -6.10 5.21 -12.14
CA ARG A 138 -7.53 5.56 -12.17
C ARG A 138 -7.80 6.97 -12.71
N ILE A 139 -6.95 7.94 -12.39
CA ILE A 139 -7.03 9.30 -12.97
C ILE A 139 -6.80 9.22 -14.48
N LYS A 140 -5.74 8.51 -14.91
CA LYS A 140 -5.40 8.35 -16.34
C LYS A 140 -6.50 7.65 -17.12
N GLU A 141 -7.11 6.61 -16.55
CA GLU A 141 -8.24 5.91 -17.17
C GLU A 141 -9.45 6.84 -17.34
N LEU A 142 -9.75 7.68 -16.34
CA LEU A 142 -10.84 8.64 -16.40
C LEU A 142 -10.60 9.70 -17.49
N GLU A 143 -9.36 10.19 -17.61
CA GLU A 143 -8.96 11.13 -18.67
C GLU A 143 -9.00 10.46 -20.06
N ALA A 144 -8.49 9.24 -20.18
CA ALA A 144 -8.52 8.47 -21.42
C ALA A 144 -9.95 8.18 -21.89
N LEU A 145 -10.87 7.92 -20.96
CA LEU A 145 -12.29 7.75 -21.25
C LEU A 145 -12.87 9.01 -21.90
N GLY A 146 -12.59 10.19 -21.34
CA GLY A 146 -13.00 11.47 -21.92
C GLY A 146 -12.40 11.69 -23.31
N MET A 147 -11.09 11.42 -23.47
CA MET A 147 -10.38 11.56 -24.75
C MET A 147 -10.87 10.59 -25.83
N SER A 148 -11.53 9.49 -25.49
CA SER A 148 -12.02 8.51 -26.46
C SER A 148 -13.20 8.99 -27.32
N TYR A 149 -13.88 10.07 -26.90
CA TYR A 149 -15.03 10.61 -27.62
C TYR A 149 -14.60 11.52 -28.79
N LYS A 150 -15.28 11.38 -29.92
CA LYS A 150 -15.01 12.20 -31.12
C LYS A 150 -15.31 13.68 -30.84
N GLY A 151 -14.41 14.56 -31.27
CA GLY A 151 -14.55 16.01 -31.09
C GLY A 151 -14.07 16.54 -29.74
N VAL A 152 -13.56 15.68 -28.86
CA VAL A 152 -12.87 16.07 -27.63
C VAL A 152 -11.44 16.51 -27.96
N SER A 153 -11.09 17.72 -27.54
CA SER A 153 -9.73 18.27 -27.64
C SER A 153 -8.86 17.89 -26.44
N ASN A 154 -9.44 17.95 -25.24
CA ASN A 154 -8.76 17.64 -23.98
C ASN A 154 -9.74 17.08 -22.94
N ALA A 155 -9.26 16.25 -22.04
CA ALA A 155 -10.00 15.78 -20.87
C ALA A 155 -9.09 15.76 -19.64
N TYR A 156 -9.61 16.27 -18.51
CA TYR A 156 -8.87 16.41 -17.26
C TYR A 156 -9.67 15.85 -16.10
N ALA A 157 -9.03 15.03 -15.29
CA ALA A 157 -9.58 14.59 -14.02
C ALA A 157 -9.17 15.57 -12.91
N ILE A 158 -10.11 16.40 -12.47
CA ILE A 158 -9.93 17.47 -11.47
C ILE A 158 -10.46 16.99 -10.11
N GLN A 159 -10.12 17.72 -9.04
CA GLN A 159 -10.58 17.45 -7.68
C GLN A 159 -10.29 16.02 -7.23
N ALA A 160 -9.05 15.60 -7.41
CA ALA A 160 -8.62 14.27 -7.03
C ALA A 160 -9.40 13.14 -7.74
N GLY A 161 -9.88 13.37 -8.97
CA GLY A 161 -10.67 12.43 -9.76
C GLY A 161 -12.18 12.52 -9.54
N ARG A 162 -12.68 13.45 -8.70
CA ARG A 162 -14.13 13.62 -8.47
C ARG A 162 -14.83 14.48 -9.52
N GLU A 163 -14.09 15.09 -10.42
CA GLU A 163 -14.64 15.80 -11.56
C GLU A 163 -13.89 15.38 -12.84
N LEU A 164 -14.62 14.96 -13.87
CA LEU A 164 -14.08 14.85 -15.23
C LEU A 164 -14.52 16.08 -16.02
N ARG A 165 -13.54 16.88 -16.46
CA ARG A 165 -13.77 18.05 -17.30
C ARG A 165 -13.29 17.77 -18.71
N VAL A 166 -14.20 17.85 -19.67
CA VAL A 166 -13.95 17.55 -21.09
C VAL A 166 -14.11 18.83 -21.90
N ILE A 167 -13.13 19.15 -22.73
CA ILE A 167 -13.15 20.31 -23.62
C ILE A 167 -13.33 19.82 -25.05
N VAL A 168 -14.40 20.27 -25.70
CA VAL A 168 -14.71 19.89 -27.09
C VAL A 168 -14.46 21.03 -28.06
N GLU A 169 -14.15 20.67 -29.30
CA GLU A 169 -13.94 21.60 -30.39
C GLU A 169 -15.28 22.18 -30.88
N SER A 170 -15.44 23.49 -30.75
CA SER A 170 -16.71 24.18 -31.01
C SER A 170 -17.23 24.07 -32.45
N ASP A 171 -16.34 23.82 -33.40
CA ASP A 171 -16.62 23.64 -34.83
C ASP A 171 -17.04 22.21 -35.19
N LYS A 172 -16.75 21.22 -34.32
CA LYS A 172 -17.03 19.80 -34.58
C LYS A 172 -18.17 19.22 -33.76
N VAL A 173 -18.54 19.87 -32.65
CA VAL A 173 -19.55 19.37 -31.71
C VAL A 173 -20.60 20.46 -31.48
N SER A 174 -21.87 20.12 -31.65
CA SER A 174 -23.03 20.98 -31.41
C SER A 174 -23.44 21.01 -29.92
N ASP A 175 -24.30 21.96 -29.53
CA ASP A 175 -24.73 22.09 -28.13
C ASP A 175 -25.56 20.87 -27.66
N GLU A 176 -26.33 20.27 -28.56
CA GLU A 176 -27.10 19.06 -28.28
C GLU A 176 -26.17 17.84 -28.07
N GLU A 177 -25.12 17.73 -28.88
CA GLU A 177 -24.09 16.70 -28.72
C GLU A 177 -23.29 16.88 -27.43
N VAL A 178 -23.03 18.11 -26.99
CA VAL A 178 -22.38 18.41 -25.69
C VAL A 178 -23.21 17.87 -24.53
N SER A 179 -24.51 18.16 -24.52
CA SER A 179 -25.43 17.68 -23.49
C SER A 179 -25.46 16.14 -23.46
N THR A 180 -25.61 15.54 -24.64
CA THR A 180 -25.63 14.07 -24.80
C THR A 180 -24.32 13.42 -24.38
N MET A 181 -23.18 14.02 -24.73
CA MET A 181 -21.85 13.53 -24.35
C MET A 181 -21.65 13.55 -22.85
N SER A 182 -22.07 14.62 -22.17
CA SER A 182 -21.96 14.74 -20.71
C SER A 182 -22.72 13.62 -19.98
N PHE A 183 -23.95 13.33 -20.44
CA PHE A 183 -24.79 12.28 -19.88
C PHE A 183 -24.19 10.89 -20.14
N ASN A 184 -23.74 10.63 -21.38
CA ASN A 184 -23.18 9.34 -21.76
C ASN A 184 -21.87 9.04 -21.04
N LEU A 185 -20.98 10.03 -20.87
CA LEU A 185 -19.75 9.88 -20.09
C LEU A 185 -20.06 9.55 -18.63
N ALA A 186 -21.01 10.24 -18.00
CA ALA A 186 -21.40 9.96 -16.63
C ALA A 186 -21.94 8.52 -16.47
N GLN A 187 -22.78 8.07 -17.40
CA GLN A 187 -23.29 6.69 -17.43
C GLN A 187 -22.17 5.66 -17.62
N LYS A 188 -21.19 5.96 -18.49
CA LYS A 188 -20.08 5.05 -18.78
C LYS A 188 -19.14 4.91 -17.59
N ILE A 189 -18.80 6.02 -16.92
CA ILE A 189 -18.03 6.01 -15.67
C ILE A 189 -18.72 5.17 -14.60
N GLN A 190 -20.05 5.32 -14.45
CA GLN A 190 -20.82 4.57 -13.47
C GLN A 190 -20.80 3.04 -13.73
N LYS A 191 -20.76 2.63 -15.00
CA LYS A 191 -20.81 1.20 -15.38
C LYS A 191 -19.43 0.54 -15.42
N GLU A 192 -18.43 1.23 -15.96
CA GLU A 192 -17.14 0.64 -16.30
C GLU A 192 -16.07 0.88 -15.23
N MET A 193 -16.23 1.92 -14.39
CA MET A 193 -15.23 2.28 -13.39
C MET A 193 -15.75 2.08 -11.97
N THR A 194 -14.97 1.39 -11.14
CA THR A 194 -15.25 1.32 -9.70
C THR A 194 -14.78 2.62 -9.02
N TYR A 195 -15.70 3.56 -8.87
CA TYR A 195 -15.45 4.86 -8.24
C TYR A 195 -16.15 4.96 -6.87
N PRO A 196 -15.43 5.08 -5.74
CA PRO A 196 -16.05 5.48 -4.47
C PRO A 196 -16.59 6.91 -4.56
N GLY A 197 -17.91 7.03 -4.52
CA GLY A 197 -18.63 8.31 -4.49
C GLY A 197 -19.06 8.81 -5.87
N GLN A 198 -19.60 10.03 -5.89
CA GLN A 198 -20.10 10.64 -7.11
C GLN A 198 -18.96 11.29 -7.91
N VAL A 199 -19.00 11.14 -9.24
CA VAL A 199 -18.12 11.84 -10.19
C VAL A 199 -18.95 12.84 -10.96
N LYS A 200 -18.57 14.11 -10.93
CA LYS A 200 -19.20 15.16 -11.73
C LYS A 200 -18.58 15.19 -13.12
N VAL A 201 -19.39 15.14 -14.17
CA VAL A 201 -18.91 15.31 -15.55
C VAL A 201 -19.29 16.70 -16.04
N THR A 202 -18.31 17.46 -16.53
CA THR A 202 -18.52 18.80 -17.11
C THR A 202 -17.95 18.81 -18.51
N VAL A 203 -18.79 18.98 -19.53
CA VAL A 203 -18.36 19.14 -20.92
C VAL A 203 -18.44 20.61 -21.28
N ILE A 204 -17.34 21.17 -21.77
CA ILE A 204 -17.18 22.58 -22.11
C ILE A 204 -16.92 22.68 -23.61
N ARG A 205 -17.82 23.35 -24.31
CA ARG A 205 -17.61 23.78 -25.70
C ARG A 205 -17.06 25.19 -25.68
N GLU A 206 -15.84 25.38 -26.18
CA GLU A 206 -15.14 26.66 -26.13
C GLU A 206 -14.58 27.02 -27.52
N LYS A 207 -14.67 28.31 -27.87
CA LYS A 207 -13.94 28.90 -28.99
C LYS A 207 -12.93 29.89 -28.43
N ARG A 208 -11.63 29.62 -28.61
CA ARG A 208 -10.55 30.55 -28.23
C ARG A 208 -10.03 31.30 -29.45
N ALA A 209 -9.98 32.63 -29.35
CA ALA A 209 -9.26 33.49 -30.27
C ALA A 209 -8.14 34.19 -29.50
N VAL A 210 -6.89 34.02 -29.93
CA VAL A 210 -5.71 34.56 -29.25
C VAL A 210 -4.96 35.47 -30.21
N ASN A 211 -4.87 36.76 -29.87
CA ASN A 211 -4.08 37.74 -30.59
C ASN A 211 -2.97 38.24 -29.67
N VAL A 212 -1.74 38.27 -30.17
CA VAL A 212 -0.59 38.81 -29.43
C VAL A 212 -0.25 40.17 -30.01
N ALA A 213 -0.40 41.23 -29.22
CA ALA A 213 0.15 42.53 -29.55
C ALA A 213 1.66 42.51 -29.23
N LYS A 214 2.46 43.07 -30.12
CA LYS A 214 3.89 43.34 -29.87
C LYS A 214 4.06 44.80 -29.49
#